data_AF-A0A847XVU5-F1
#
_entry.id   AF-A0A847XVU5-F1
#
_cell.length_a   1.000
_cell.length_b   1.000
_cell.length_c   1.000
_cell.angle_alpha   90.00
_cell.angle_beta   90.00
_cell.angle_gamma   90.00
#
_symmetry.space_group_name_H-M   'P 1'
#
loop_
_entity.id
_entity.type
_entity.pdbx_description
1 polymer ?
#
loop_
_entity_poly.entity_id
_entity_poly.type
_entity_poly.pdbx_seq_one_letter_code
_entity_poly.pdbx_strand_id
1 'polypeptide(L)'
;MRSRVFSILFLLIFLTTTAFTPVAAPAAHAAAADSKTLTVLAAASLTESFTELGKVFESKNAGVKVTFNFAGSQQLAQQLSEGAEADVFASARKVYMDAAVEARRVTKDDVRTFVKNRLVVISPKDNPGSVKELKDLAKAFVALVLSAEGQQVMANYGFIPSTGFTITDAMGRQVTFIKPPEKVVLAGKALFMIADAIYTFPEAGKKVNALGSTAQGSGNFIPMIDPAFKDKIVLEENAGAEAIAAAKPDCVIMKSINATSLGAPVEALGLPVVYLDFENPDQYQRDLKTLGQLFQNPDRAAKVATYYQSKLDEVTKTLSTLKEDRKPRALVLYYSEKEGAVSFNVPPLGWMQTIIVKTAGGEPVWEDSNPSKGWTKVNLEQIAAWDPEYIFVIAYFNPVDDVVSKLKADPQWQNLKAVKGNRLFGFARDVYSWDQPDTRWVLGLQWAAAKLHPDLIKGWDVTKASKDFYKELYGMDDTAYDKNIAPLLAGSVK
;
A
#
# COMPACT_ATOMS: atom_id res chain seq x y z
N MET A 1 -3.07 37.90 -27.46
CA MET A 1 -3.33 39.13 -28.24
C MET A 1 -4.68 38.99 -28.95
N ARG A 2 -5.57 39.98 -28.73
CA ARG A 2 -6.75 40.38 -29.55
C ARG A 2 -7.94 39.38 -29.60
N SER A 3 -9.11 39.63 -28.97
CA SER A 3 -10.09 40.73 -29.05
C SER A 3 -10.82 40.86 -30.40
N ARG A 4 -12.16 40.73 -30.36
CA ARG A 4 -13.24 41.59 -30.97
C ARG A 4 -14.56 40.79 -31.00
N VAL A 5 -15.61 41.16 -30.26
CA VAL A 5 -16.59 42.27 -30.44
C VAL A 5 -17.45 42.14 -31.70
N PHE A 6 -18.78 42.05 -31.50
CA PHE A 6 -19.78 42.54 -32.46
C PHE A 6 -20.98 43.15 -31.70
N SER A 7 -21.21 44.43 -31.97
CA SER A 7 -22.40 45.23 -31.63
C SER A 7 -23.19 45.47 -32.91
N ILE A 8 -24.51 45.72 -32.81
CA ILE A 8 -25.40 46.39 -33.79
C ILE A 8 -26.81 46.47 -33.14
N LEU A 9 -27.69 47.48 -33.26
CA LEU A 9 -27.68 48.85 -33.80
C LEU A 9 -29.12 49.44 -33.64
N PHE A 10 -29.26 50.71 -33.22
CA PHE A 10 -30.24 51.78 -33.58
C PHE A 10 -31.78 51.54 -33.44
N LEU A 11 -32.66 52.55 -33.24
CA LEU A 11 -32.76 53.86 -33.92
C LEU A 11 -33.68 54.86 -33.13
N LEU A 12 -33.36 56.16 -33.24
CA LEU A 12 -34.16 57.34 -32.88
C LEU A 12 -35.44 57.52 -33.73
N ILE A 13 -36.38 58.37 -33.28
CA ILE A 13 -37.01 59.44 -34.08
C ILE A 13 -37.67 60.49 -33.16
N PHE A 14 -37.44 61.77 -33.50
CA PHE A 14 -38.04 62.99 -32.96
C PHE A 14 -39.37 63.28 -33.67
N LEU A 15 -40.38 63.84 -32.99
CA LEU A 15 -41.34 64.75 -33.64
C LEU A 15 -42.00 65.72 -32.64
N THR A 16 -42.14 66.96 -33.08
CA THR A 16 -42.72 68.14 -32.43
C THR A 16 -44.26 68.13 -32.47
N THR A 17 -44.93 68.85 -31.56
CA THR A 17 -46.13 69.69 -31.83
C THR A 17 -46.63 70.42 -30.58
N THR A 18 -47.25 71.57 -30.82
CA THR A 18 -47.62 72.66 -29.89
C THR A 18 -49.02 72.53 -29.27
N ALA A 19 -49.11 72.98 -28.01
CA ALA A 19 -50.19 73.68 -27.31
C ALA A 19 -51.62 73.10 -27.26
N PHE A 20 -52.08 72.79 -26.03
CA PHE A 20 -53.41 73.18 -25.53
C PHE A 20 -53.38 73.15 -23.99
N THR A 21 -53.72 74.26 -23.35
CA THR A 21 -53.92 74.37 -21.89
C THR A 21 -55.35 73.98 -21.52
N PRO A 22 -55.54 73.19 -20.44
CA PRO A 22 -56.78 73.21 -19.69
C PRO A 22 -56.57 73.71 -18.25
N VAL A 23 -57.62 74.37 -17.78
CA VAL A 23 -57.81 75.09 -16.51
C VAL A 23 -57.77 74.14 -15.29
N ALA A 24 -57.34 74.72 -14.16
CA ALA A 24 -57.08 74.08 -12.86
C ALA A 24 -58.28 73.41 -12.16
N ALA A 25 -57.97 72.38 -11.38
CA ALA A 25 -58.72 71.95 -10.19
C ALA A 25 -57.73 71.74 -9.03
N PRO A 26 -58.02 72.20 -7.79
CA PRO A 26 -57.04 72.22 -6.71
C PRO A 26 -56.97 70.84 -6.03
N ALA A 27 -55.79 70.22 -6.05
CA ALA A 27 -55.48 69.07 -5.21
C ALA A 27 -54.47 69.48 -4.15
N ALA A 28 -54.82 69.21 -2.90
CA ALA A 28 -54.18 69.64 -1.67
C ALA A 28 -52.65 69.45 -1.65
N HIS A 29 -51.95 70.50 -1.20
CA HIS A 29 -50.57 70.37 -0.72
C HIS A 29 -50.55 69.45 0.50
N ALA A 30 -50.22 68.18 0.29
CA ALA A 30 -49.68 67.35 1.37
C ALA A 30 -48.24 67.82 1.61
N ALA A 31 -48.01 68.46 2.75
CA ALA A 31 -46.69 68.84 3.21
C ALA A 31 -45.77 67.61 3.18
N ALA A 32 -44.72 67.65 2.37
CA ALA A 32 -43.63 66.70 2.45
C ALA A 32 -42.96 66.90 3.82
N ALA A 33 -43.13 65.94 4.72
CA ALA A 33 -42.38 65.91 5.96
C ALA A 33 -40.88 65.81 5.64
N ASP A 34 -40.06 66.69 6.22
CA ASP A 34 -38.60 66.65 6.09
C ASP A 34 -38.09 65.26 6.50
N SER A 35 -37.70 64.44 5.52
CA SER A 35 -37.15 63.12 5.81
C SER A 35 -35.71 63.26 6.30
N LYS A 36 -35.43 62.93 7.57
CA LYS A 36 -34.07 62.93 8.12
C LYS A 36 -33.37 61.62 7.79
N THR A 37 -32.14 61.68 7.31
CA THR A 37 -31.34 60.47 7.03
C THR A 37 -30.26 60.32 8.09
N LEU A 38 -30.25 59.18 8.79
CA LEU A 38 -29.21 58.78 9.75
C LEU A 38 -28.17 57.91 9.05
N THR A 39 -26.90 58.33 9.08
CA THR A 39 -25.77 57.59 8.52
C THR A 39 -25.07 56.78 9.60
N VAL A 40 -25.03 55.47 9.40
CA VAL A 40 -24.46 54.51 10.36
C VAL A 40 -23.23 53.84 9.76
N LEU A 41 -22.06 54.09 10.34
CA LEU A 41 -20.81 53.38 10.03
C LEU A 41 -20.67 52.21 10.98
N ALA A 42 -20.83 50.99 10.49
CA ALA A 42 -20.85 49.79 11.33
C ALA A 42 -19.85 48.72 10.84
N ALA A 43 -19.23 48.02 11.78
CA ALA A 43 -18.35 46.91 11.47
C ALA A 43 -19.04 45.87 10.57
N ALA A 44 -18.35 45.34 9.58
CA ALA A 44 -18.91 44.39 8.61
C ALA A 44 -19.61 43.17 9.26
N SER A 45 -19.13 42.71 10.43
CA SER A 45 -19.76 41.62 11.19
C SER A 45 -21.17 41.94 11.72
N LEU A 46 -21.61 43.20 11.67
CA LEU A 46 -22.91 43.66 12.14
C LEU A 46 -23.93 43.82 11.01
N THR A 47 -23.55 43.54 9.75
CA THR A 47 -24.36 43.85 8.54
C THR A 47 -25.80 43.37 8.64
N GLU A 48 -26.01 42.08 8.94
CA GLU A 48 -27.35 41.50 8.98
C GLU A 48 -28.18 42.09 10.14
N SER A 49 -27.61 42.10 11.35
CA SER A 49 -28.29 42.61 12.53
C SER A 49 -28.64 44.10 12.44
N PHE A 50 -27.74 44.93 11.91
CA PHE A 50 -27.98 46.36 11.76
C PHE A 50 -28.96 46.66 10.63
N THR A 51 -28.96 45.86 9.56
CA THR A 51 -29.98 45.98 8.50
C THR A 51 -31.38 45.69 9.02
N GLU A 52 -31.53 44.66 9.86
CA GLU A 52 -32.80 44.34 10.53
C GLU A 52 -33.20 45.44 11.53
N LEU A 53 -32.27 45.88 12.38
CA LEU A 53 -32.50 46.96 13.34
C LEU A 53 -32.87 48.28 12.64
N GLY A 54 -32.26 48.58 11.50
CA GLY A 54 -32.59 49.74 10.69
C GLY A 54 -34.06 49.75 10.28
N LYS A 55 -34.56 48.63 9.73
CA LYS A 55 -35.98 48.49 9.35
C LYS A 55 -36.92 48.68 10.55
N VAL A 56 -36.57 48.07 11.69
CA VAL A 56 -37.35 48.23 12.93
C VAL A 56 -37.34 49.68 13.40
N PHE A 57 -36.19 50.35 13.33
CA PHE A 57 -36.04 51.75 13.73
C PHE A 57 -36.85 52.68 12.83
N GLU A 58 -36.76 52.54 11.51
CA GLU A 58 -37.54 53.33 10.55
C GLU A 58 -39.05 53.15 10.75
N SER A 59 -39.51 51.91 10.98
CA SER A 59 -40.94 51.63 11.21
C SER A 59 -41.52 52.34 12.44
N LYS A 60 -40.67 52.64 13.43
CA LYS A 60 -41.05 53.30 14.70
C LYS A 60 -40.84 54.81 14.67
N ASN A 61 -40.16 55.33 13.65
CA ASN A 61 -39.78 56.73 13.53
C ASN A 61 -40.16 57.25 12.14
N ALA A 62 -41.43 57.64 11.99
CA ALA A 62 -41.94 58.16 10.73
C ALA A 62 -41.14 59.39 10.27
N GLY A 63 -40.71 59.40 9.00
CA GLY A 63 -39.88 60.47 8.45
C GLY A 63 -38.38 60.33 8.70
N VAL A 64 -37.90 59.22 9.27
CA VAL A 64 -36.47 58.93 9.39
C VAL A 64 -36.06 57.77 8.48
N LYS A 65 -34.96 57.94 7.75
CA LYS A 65 -34.33 56.91 6.92
C LYS A 65 -32.95 56.58 7.48
N VAL A 66 -32.54 55.32 7.44
CA VAL A 66 -31.22 54.86 7.91
C VAL A 66 -30.39 54.38 6.73
N THR A 67 -29.18 54.92 6.59
CA THR A 67 -28.19 54.50 5.60
C THR A 67 -27.00 53.87 6.30
N PHE A 68 -26.51 52.75 5.77
CA PHE A 68 -25.41 52.00 6.37
C PHE A 68 -24.17 52.04 5.47
N ASN A 69 -23.01 52.21 6.10
CA ASN A 69 -21.70 51.91 5.52
C ASN A 69 -21.05 50.79 6.35
N PHE A 70 -20.94 49.60 5.76
CA PHE A 70 -20.33 48.44 6.40
C PHE A 70 -18.91 48.21 5.90
N ALA A 71 -17.94 48.22 6.81
CA ALA A 71 -16.54 47.90 6.48
C ALA A 71 -15.75 47.42 7.71
N GLY A 72 -14.46 47.14 7.54
CA GLY A 72 -13.58 46.84 8.67
C GLY A 72 -13.50 48.01 9.64
N SER A 73 -13.58 47.76 10.96
CA SER A 73 -13.63 48.85 11.96
C SER A 73 -12.41 49.78 11.91
N GLN A 74 -11.25 49.29 11.47
CA GLN A 74 -10.07 50.11 11.22
C GLN A 74 -10.30 51.11 10.09
N GLN A 75 -10.82 50.64 8.96
CA GLN A 75 -11.09 51.45 7.79
C GLN A 75 -12.16 52.52 8.10
N LEU A 76 -13.21 52.16 8.83
CA LEU A 76 -14.25 53.11 9.23
C LEU A 76 -13.72 54.19 10.18
N ALA A 77 -12.88 53.84 11.16
CA ALA A 77 -12.25 54.81 12.04
C ALA A 77 -11.28 55.74 11.29
N GLN A 78 -10.57 55.22 10.28
CA GLN A 78 -9.76 56.04 9.38
C GLN A 78 -10.62 57.01 8.57
N GLN A 79 -11.73 56.53 7.97
CA GLN A 79 -12.67 57.38 7.23
C GLN A 79 -13.22 58.51 8.11
N LEU A 80 -13.62 58.20 9.34
CA LEU A 80 -14.06 59.23 10.30
C LEU A 80 -12.96 60.26 10.56
N SER A 81 -11.72 59.81 10.75
CA SER A 81 -10.58 60.70 10.98
C SER A 81 -10.31 61.62 9.79
N GLU A 82 -10.47 61.10 8.58
CA GLU A 82 -10.34 61.81 7.30
C GLU A 82 -11.54 62.73 6.98
N GLY A 83 -12.59 62.71 7.81
CA GLY A 83 -13.72 63.63 7.72
C GLY A 83 -15.02 63.07 7.18
N ALA A 84 -15.15 61.74 7.07
CA ALA A 84 -16.45 61.14 6.83
C ALA A 84 -17.43 61.48 7.96
N GLU A 85 -18.66 61.82 7.60
CA GLU A 85 -19.73 62.11 8.56
C GLU A 85 -20.50 60.83 8.91
N ALA A 86 -20.86 60.67 10.19
CA ALA A 86 -21.66 59.57 10.69
C ALA A 86 -22.43 60.02 11.93
N ASP A 87 -23.70 59.63 12.02
CA ASP A 87 -24.52 59.81 13.21
C ASP A 87 -24.26 58.71 14.24
N VAL A 88 -23.92 57.51 13.77
CA VAL A 88 -23.59 56.36 14.62
C VAL A 88 -22.34 55.67 14.09
N PHE A 89 -21.37 55.46 14.98
CA PHE A 89 -20.22 54.61 14.73
C PHE A 89 -20.27 53.34 15.60
N ALA A 90 -20.32 52.17 14.97
CA ALA A 90 -20.37 50.87 15.64
C ALA A 90 -19.12 50.04 15.30
N SER A 91 -18.10 50.13 16.15
CA SER A 91 -16.84 49.39 16.01
C SER A 91 -16.88 48.01 16.69
N ALA A 92 -16.26 47.01 16.06
CA ALA A 92 -16.08 45.68 16.65
C ALA A 92 -14.93 45.60 17.67
N ARG A 93 -14.02 46.59 17.70
CA ARG A 93 -12.88 46.62 18.62
C ARG A 93 -12.74 47.99 19.30
N LYS A 94 -12.44 47.95 20.60
CA LYS A 94 -12.27 49.16 21.44
C LYS A 94 -11.19 50.09 20.90
N VAL A 95 -10.06 49.56 20.43
CA VAL A 95 -8.94 50.37 19.91
C VAL A 95 -9.34 51.34 18.80
N TYR A 96 -10.26 50.96 17.90
CA TYR A 96 -10.72 51.85 16.84
C TYR A 96 -11.80 52.84 17.30
N MET A 97 -12.56 52.48 18.34
CA MET A 97 -13.46 53.42 19.01
C MET A 97 -12.66 54.49 19.75
N ASP A 98 -11.60 54.09 20.46
CA ASP A 98 -10.69 55.00 21.16
C ASP A 98 -10.02 55.96 20.17
N ALA A 99 -9.54 55.47 19.03
CA ALA A 99 -8.97 56.31 17.96
C ALA A 99 -9.98 57.35 17.43
N ALA A 100 -11.25 56.97 17.26
CA ALA A 100 -12.29 57.91 16.82
C ALA A 100 -12.62 58.98 17.87
N VAL A 101 -12.54 58.63 19.16
CA VAL A 101 -12.66 59.59 20.28
C VAL A 101 -11.46 60.54 20.32
N GLU A 102 -10.24 60.02 20.18
CA GLU A 102 -9.01 60.83 20.15
C GLU A 102 -9.00 61.82 18.98
N ALA A 103 -9.48 61.39 17.81
CA ALA A 103 -9.69 62.23 16.64
C ALA A 103 -10.85 63.26 16.81
N ARG A 104 -11.52 63.28 17.97
CA ARG A 104 -12.68 64.13 18.29
C ARG A 104 -13.85 63.95 17.32
N ARG A 105 -13.98 62.75 16.74
CA ARG A 105 -15.08 62.36 15.85
C ARG A 105 -16.20 61.63 16.59
N VAL A 106 -15.93 61.15 17.80
CA VAL A 106 -16.91 60.53 18.70
C VAL A 106 -16.80 61.17 20.08
N THR A 107 -17.93 61.57 20.66
CA THR A 107 -17.98 62.06 22.04
C THR A 107 -17.76 60.90 23.00
N LYS A 108 -16.76 61.03 23.89
CA LYS A 108 -16.38 59.97 24.84
C LYS A 108 -17.55 59.51 25.72
N ASP A 109 -18.38 60.44 26.15
CA ASP A 109 -19.51 60.17 27.06
C ASP A 109 -20.66 59.43 26.37
N ASP A 110 -20.69 59.36 25.04
CA ASP A 110 -21.69 58.65 24.24
C ASP A 110 -21.27 57.21 23.91
N VAL A 111 -20.03 56.82 24.20
CA VAL A 111 -19.54 55.45 23.92
C VAL A 111 -20.26 54.43 24.81
N ARG A 112 -20.86 53.41 24.20
CA ARG A 112 -21.56 52.32 24.88
C ARG A 112 -21.14 50.96 24.33
N THR A 113 -20.89 49.99 25.21
CA THR A 113 -20.78 48.57 24.82
C THR A 113 -22.19 48.00 24.67
N PHE A 114 -22.56 47.62 23.44
CA PHE A 114 -23.90 47.12 23.13
C PHE A 114 -23.93 45.61 22.83
N VAL A 115 -22.78 44.97 22.59
CA VAL A 115 -22.66 43.53 22.34
C VAL A 115 -21.43 42.92 23.02
N LYS A 116 -21.50 41.64 23.40
CA LYS A 116 -20.39 40.83 23.90
C LYS A 116 -20.42 39.46 23.23
N ASN A 117 -19.24 38.90 22.97
CA ASN A 117 -19.12 37.52 22.50
C ASN A 117 -19.05 36.57 23.70
N ARG A 118 -19.68 35.39 23.57
CA ARG A 118 -19.55 34.28 24.51
C ARG A 118 -18.98 33.07 23.78
N LEU A 119 -17.84 32.57 24.23
CA LEU A 119 -17.31 31.31 23.74
C LEU A 119 -18.16 30.16 24.28
N VAL A 120 -18.49 29.22 23.41
CA VAL A 120 -19.24 28.00 23.72
C VAL A 120 -18.50 26.78 23.16
N VAL A 121 -18.57 25.66 23.86
CA VAL A 121 -18.04 24.37 23.41
C VAL A 121 -19.21 23.54 22.93
N ILE A 122 -19.10 22.98 21.72
CA ILE A 122 -20.11 22.09 21.13
C ILE A 122 -19.59 20.65 21.28
N SER A 123 -20.41 19.76 21.80
CA SER A 123 -20.11 18.33 21.90
C SER A 123 -21.29 17.49 21.39
N PRO A 124 -21.04 16.24 20.95
CA PRO A 124 -22.10 15.28 20.63
C PRO A 124 -23.07 15.09 21.80
N LYS A 125 -24.33 14.78 21.50
CA LYS A 125 -25.42 14.72 22.51
C LYS A 125 -25.15 13.73 23.65
N ASP A 126 -24.48 12.63 23.35
CA ASP A 126 -24.06 11.58 24.26
C ASP A 126 -22.76 11.90 25.02
N ASN A 127 -22.08 13.00 24.67
CA ASN A 127 -20.84 13.47 25.27
C ASN A 127 -19.84 12.34 25.59
N PRO A 128 -19.38 11.60 24.58
CA PRO A 128 -18.47 10.46 24.79
C PRO A 128 -17.15 10.90 25.45
N GLY A 129 -16.75 12.17 25.26
CA GLY A 129 -15.58 12.77 25.89
C GLY A 129 -15.77 13.20 27.35
N SER A 130 -16.98 13.05 27.93
CA SER A 130 -17.31 13.45 29.30
C SER A 130 -16.92 14.89 29.65
N VAL A 131 -16.94 15.80 28.68
CA VAL A 131 -16.55 17.20 28.86
C VAL A 131 -17.64 17.95 29.60
N LYS A 132 -17.37 18.42 30.82
CA LYS A 132 -18.32 19.22 31.64
C LYS A 132 -17.82 20.63 31.88
N GLU A 133 -16.52 20.80 31.99
CA GLU A 133 -15.84 22.09 32.11
C GLU A 133 -14.70 22.25 31.10
N LEU A 134 -14.20 23.48 30.93
CA LEU A 134 -13.10 23.76 30.00
C LEU A 134 -11.83 22.94 30.33
N LYS A 135 -11.61 22.65 31.61
CA LYS A 135 -10.51 21.80 32.08
C LYS A 135 -10.64 20.36 31.56
N ASP A 136 -11.85 19.84 31.42
CA ASP A 136 -12.08 18.51 30.86
C ASP A 136 -11.77 18.47 29.37
N LEU A 137 -12.08 19.56 28.65
CA LEU A 137 -11.69 19.69 27.24
C LEU A 137 -10.17 19.68 27.10
N ALA A 138 -9.45 20.40 27.96
CA ALA A 138 -7.99 20.38 27.98
C ALA A 138 -7.44 18.98 28.30
N LYS A 139 -8.02 18.26 29.27
CA LYS A 139 -7.65 16.87 29.58
C LYS A 139 -7.92 15.92 28.40
N ALA A 140 -9.08 16.04 27.75
CA ALA A 140 -9.45 15.22 26.60
C ALA A 140 -8.50 15.47 25.41
N PHE A 141 -8.13 16.73 25.17
CA PHE A 141 -7.13 17.10 24.17
C PHE A 141 -5.76 16.50 24.50
N VAL A 142 -5.29 16.62 25.75
CA VAL A 142 -4.02 16.01 26.17
C VAL A 142 -4.08 14.49 26.02
N ALA A 143 -5.17 13.84 26.42
CA ALA A 143 -5.37 12.40 26.25
C ALA A 143 -5.35 11.99 24.78
N LEU A 144 -6.00 12.75 23.89
CA LEU A 144 -5.95 12.54 22.45
C LEU A 144 -4.51 12.66 21.94
N VAL A 145 -3.80 13.75 22.25
CA VAL A 145 -2.42 13.99 21.83
C VAL A 145 -1.49 12.87 22.31
N LEU A 146 -1.69 12.35 23.53
CA LEU A 146 -0.88 11.25 24.10
C LEU A 146 -1.30 9.85 23.62
N SER A 147 -2.47 9.71 22.99
CA SER A 147 -2.94 8.42 22.45
C SER A 147 -2.14 8.01 21.20
N ALA A 148 -2.14 6.72 20.87
CA ALA A 148 -1.49 6.22 19.66
C ALA A 148 -2.02 6.89 18.38
N GLU A 149 -3.33 7.17 18.32
CA GLU A 149 -3.96 7.86 17.20
C GLU A 149 -3.49 9.33 17.11
N GLY A 150 -3.45 10.05 18.23
CA GLY A 150 -2.97 11.43 18.24
C GLY A 150 -1.48 11.55 17.94
N GLN A 151 -0.65 10.62 18.44
CA GLN A 151 0.77 10.56 18.10
C GLN A 151 0.98 10.30 16.60
N GLN A 152 0.17 9.44 15.97
CA GLN A 152 0.20 9.22 14.52
C GLN A 152 -0.15 10.48 13.73
N VAL A 153 -1.22 11.18 14.11
CA VAL A 153 -1.60 12.46 13.47
C VAL A 153 -0.47 13.48 13.63
N MET A 154 0.09 13.63 14.82
CA MET A 154 1.20 14.56 15.10
C MET A 154 2.45 14.22 14.28
N ALA A 155 2.78 12.94 14.11
CA ALA A 155 3.90 12.49 13.28
C ALA A 155 3.65 12.74 11.79
N ASN A 156 2.43 12.50 11.28
CA ASN A 156 2.06 12.72 9.87
C ASN A 156 2.23 14.19 9.44
N TYR A 157 1.99 15.13 10.35
CA TYR A 157 2.18 16.56 10.12
C TYR A 157 3.54 17.09 10.60
N GLY A 158 4.46 16.22 11.02
CA GLY A 158 5.83 16.58 11.39
C GLY A 158 5.98 17.34 12.71
N PHE A 159 4.98 17.30 13.59
CA PHE A 159 5.04 17.97 14.90
C PHE A 159 5.93 17.24 15.91
N ILE A 160 6.12 15.92 15.73
CA ILE A 160 7.02 15.11 16.55
C ILE A 160 7.86 14.18 15.66
N PRO A 161 9.09 13.84 16.07
CA PRO A 161 9.83 12.73 15.46
C PRO A 161 9.01 11.45 15.61
N SER A 162 8.82 10.69 14.54
CA SER A 162 8.17 9.39 14.62
C SER A 162 8.94 8.50 15.59
N THR A 163 8.33 8.07 16.71
CA THR A 163 8.88 7.00 17.58
C THR A 163 8.71 5.62 16.96
N GLY A 164 8.68 5.56 15.64
CA GLY A 164 8.57 4.34 14.86
C GLY A 164 9.95 3.78 14.49
N PHE A 165 9.92 2.64 13.83
CA PHE A 165 11.07 2.09 13.14
C PHE A 165 10.84 2.16 11.64
N THR A 166 11.92 2.27 10.89
CA THR A 166 11.90 2.29 9.43
C THR A 166 12.58 1.04 8.92
N ILE A 167 11.97 0.43 7.90
CA ILE A 167 12.56 -0.68 7.16
C ILE A 167 12.82 -0.25 5.72
N THR A 168 13.78 -0.91 5.07
CA THR A 168 14.00 -0.81 3.63
C THR A 168 13.38 -2.03 2.97
N ASP A 169 12.41 -1.84 2.09
CA ASP A 169 11.79 -2.95 1.35
C ASP A 169 12.64 -3.40 0.14
N ALA A 170 12.17 -4.43 -0.57
CA ALA A 170 12.87 -4.98 -1.74
C ALA A 170 13.04 -3.98 -2.90
N MET A 171 12.24 -2.92 -2.94
CA MET A 171 12.35 -1.83 -3.92
C MET A 171 13.27 -0.69 -3.44
N GLY A 172 13.93 -0.85 -2.29
CA GLY A 172 14.80 0.18 -1.70
C GLY A 172 14.03 1.31 -1.03
N ARG A 173 12.72 1.17 -0.82
CA ARG A 173 11.87 2.21 -0.24
C ARG A 173 11.93 2.15 1.27
N GLN A 174 11.93 3.31 1.90
CA GLN A 174 11.83 3.44 3.34
C GLN A 174 10.36 3.41 3.75
N VAL A 175 9.97 2.41 4.53
CA VAL A 175 8.61 2.27 5.07
C VAL A 175 8.66 2.37 6.59
N THR A 176 7.93 3.32 7.14
CA THR A 176 7.95 3.62 8.59
C THR A 176 6.73 3.07 9.28
N PHE A 177 6.95 2.40 10.41
CA PHE A 177 5.92 1.82 11.27
C PHE A 177 6.08 2.34 12.70
N ILE A 178 4.98 2.72 13.35
CA ILE A 178 5.01 3.12 14.78
C ILE A 178 5.17 1.89 15.69
N LYS A 179 4.60 0.75 15.28
CA LYS A 179 4.68 -0.54 15.97
C LYS A 179 4.66 -1.67 14.93
N PRO A 180 5.10 -2.89 15.28
CA PRO A 180 4.94 -4.05 14.40
C PRO A 180 3.49 -4.24 13.95
N PRO A 181 3.25 -4.66 12.70
CA PRO A 181 1.90 -4.85 12.20
C PRO A 181 1.20 -6.01 12.93
N GLU A 182 -0.05 -5.80 13.33
CA GLU A 182 -0.85 -6.80 14.04
C GLU A 182 -1.87 -7.49 13.12
N LYS A 183 -2.24 -6.83 12.02
CA LYS A 183 -3.06 -7.36 10.93
C LYS A 183 -2.31 -7.25 9.61
N VAL A 184 -1.91 -8.39 9.08
CA VAL A 184 -1.14 -8.50 7.84
C VAL A 184 -2.00 -9.15 6.75
N VAL A 185 -2.04 -8.49 5.59
CA VAL A 185 -2.64 -9.06 4.38
C VAL A 185 -1.54 -9.46 3.42
N LEU A 186 -1.59 -10.71 2.95
CA LEU A 186 -0.67 -11.22 1.92
C LEU A 186 -1.40 -11.27 0.57
N ALA A 187 -0.91 -10.55 -0.43
CA ALA A 187 -1.63 -10.39 -1.70
C ALA A 187 -0.71 -10.37 -2.94
N GLY A 188 -1.34 -10.46 -4.12
CA GLY A 188 -0.68 -10.34 -5.42
C GLY A 188 -0.18 -11.65 -6.02
N LYS A 189 0.40 -11.55 -7.22
CA LYS A 189 0.96 -12.69 -7.95
C LYS A 189 2.18 -13.27 -7.23
N ALA A 190 2.37 -14.59 -7.39
CA ALA A 190 3.45 -15.36 -6.76
C ALA A 190 3.44 -15.30 -5.22
N LEU A 191 2.24 -15.18 -4.64
CA LEU A 191 2.01 -15.05 -3.21
C LEU A 191 2.58 -16.20 -2.37
N PHE A 192 2.43 -17.45 -2.81
CA PHE A 192 2.85 -18.60 -2.01
C PHE A 192 4.35 -18.54 -1.66
N MET A 193 5.19 -18.04 -2.57
CA MET A 193 6.63 -17.92 -2.35
C MET A 193 6.97 -16.99 -1.17
N ILE A 194 6.22 -15.89 -1.01
CA ILE A 194 6.41 -14.97 0.12
C ILE A 194 5.66 -15.44 1.36
N ALA A 195 4.50 -16.08 1.20
CA ALA A 195 3.70 -16.57 2.31
C ALA A 195 4.49 -17.61 3.10
N ASP A 196 5.02 -18.64 2.42
CA ASP A 196 5.83 -19.69 3.03
C ASP A 196 6.99 -19.11 3.85
N ALA A 197 7.71 -18.12 3.29
CA ALA A 197 8.79 -17.42 3.98
C ALA A 197 8.33 -16.66 5.24
N ILE A 198 7.17 -16.00 5.19
CA ILE A 198 6.59 -15.30 6.35
C ILE A 198 6.24 -16.28 7.47
N TYR A 199 5.73 -17.47 7.16
CA TYR A 199 5.43 -18.48 8.17
C TYR A 199 6.67 -19.15 8.78
N THR A 200 7.87 -18.88 8.26
CA THR A 200 9.10 -19.21 9.00
C THR A 200 9.29 -18.34 10.25
N PHE A 201 8.51 -17.26 10.41
CA PHE A 201 8.41 -16.43 11.62
C PHE A 201 7.07 -16.74 12.32
N PRO A 202 7.06 -17.56 13.39
CA PRO A 202 5.81 -18.00 14.03
C PRO A 202 4.91 -16.85 14.51
N GLU A 203 5.52 -15.75 14.95
CA GLU A 203 4.81 -14.53 15.33
C GLU A 203 4.17 -13.82 14.14
N ALA A 204 4.84 -13.78 12.99
CA ALA A 204 4.33 -13.14 11.78
C ALA A 204 3.15 -13.92 11.18
N GLY A 205 3.26 -15.25 11.10
CA GLY A 205 2.16 -16.12 10.63
C GLY A 205 0.86 -15.94 11.42
N LYS A 206 0.95 -15.67 12.73
CA LYS A 206 -0.20 -15.35 13.60
C LYS A 206 -0.84 -14.00 13.31
N LYS A 207 -0.09 -13.05 12.72
CA LYS A 207 -0.62 -11.71 12.36
C LYS A 207 -1.28 -11.69 10.98
N VAL A 208 -1.08 -12.72 10.15
CA VAL A 208 -1.74 -12.82 8.85
C VAL A 208 -3.24 -13.01 9.03
N ASN A 209 -4.05 -12.01 8.70
CA ASN A 209 -5.51 -12.03 8.85
C ASN A 209 -6.26 -12.21 7.53
N ALA A 210 -5.63 -11.89 6.40
CA ALA A 210 -6.12 -12.28 5.08
C ALA A 210 -4.98 -12.69 4.15
N LEU A 211 -5.29 -13.55 3.20
CA LEU A 211 -4.36 -13.94 2.15
C LEU A 211 -5.10 -14.34 0.86
N GLY A 212 -4.49 -14.04 -0.28
CA GLY A 212 -4.90 -14.63 -1.56
C GLY A 212 -4.57 -16.12 -1.66
N SER A 213 -4.79 -16.70 -2.84
CA SER A 213 -4.46 -18.11 -3.08
C SER A 213 -2.96 -18.36 -2.92
N THR A 214 -2.62 -19.30 -2.04
CA THR A 214 -1.29 -19.87 -1.89
C THR A 214 -1.14 -21.19 -2.62
N ALA A 215 -2.16 -21.64 -3.37
CA ALA A 215 -2.12 -22.94 -4.02
C ALA A 215 -1.26 -22.94 -5.29
N GLN A 216 -0.62 -24.08 -5.56
CA GLN A 216 0.02 -24.39 -6.84
C GLN A 216 -0.29 -25.83 -7.25
N GLY A 217 -0.85 -26.01 -8.45
CA GLY A 217 -1.37 -27.31 -8.86
C GLY A 217 -2.41 -27.81 -7.86
N SER A 218 -2.20 -28.99 -7.28
CA SER A 218 -3.07 -29.56 -6.25
C SER A 218 -2.59 -29.31 -4.81
N GLY A 219 -1.47 -28.60 -4.62
CA GLY A 219 -0.86 -28.36 -3.31
C GLY A 219 -1.29 -27.02 -2.70
N ASN A 220 -1.54 -27.00 -1.39
CA ASN A 220 -1.65 -25.77 -0.60
C ASN A 220 -1.00 -25.98 0.78
N PHE A 221 0.12 -25.31 1.02
CA PHE A 221 0.96 -25.56 2.18
C PHE A 221 0.49 -24.85 3.45
N ILE A 222 0.03 -23.60 3.36
CA ILE A 222 -0.32 -22.80 4.55
C ILE A 222 -1.33 -23.51 5.48
N PRO A 223 -2.41 -24.15 5.00
CA PRO A 223 -3.34 -24.89 5.87
C PRO A 223 -2.69 -26.03 6.66
N MET A 224 -1.52 -26.53 6.24
CA MET A 224 -0.80 -27.61 6.93
C MET A 224 0.03 -27.11 8.11
N ILE A 225 0.37 -25.82 8.14
CA ILE A 225 1.24 -25.20 9.16
C ILE A 225 0.53 -24.11 9.98
N ASP A 226 -0.66 -23.69 9.56
CA ASP A 226 -1.46 -22.69 10.24
C ASP A 226 -2.80 -23.28 10.71
N PRO A 227 -2.91 -23.68 11.99
CA PRO A 227 -4.14 -24.19 12.56
C PRO A 227 -5.33 -23.21 12.50
N ALA A 228 -5.06 -21.91 12.40
CA ALA A 228 -6.07 -20.86 12.33
C ALA A 228 -6.44 -20.48 10.88
N PHE A 229 -5.90 -21.18 9.87
CA PHE A 229 -6.13 -20.85 8.45
C PHE A 229 -7.61 -20.72 8.09
N LYS A 230 -8.46 -21.60 8.62
CA LYS A 230 -9.91 -21.61 8.37
C LYS A 230 -10.63 -20.35 8.85
N ASP A 231 -10.03 -19.61 9.79
CA ASP A 231 -10.60 -18.40 10.38
C ASP A 231 -10.12 -17.13 9.65
N LYS A 232 -9.22 -17.28 8.66
CA LYS A 232 -8.65 -16.16 7.88
C LYS A 232 -9.54 -15.78 6.71
N ILE A 233 -9.47 -14.51 6.32
CA ILE A 233 -10.14 -14.02 5.12
C ILE A 233 -9.37 -14.52 3.89
N VAL A 234 -10.04 -15.27 3.01
CA VAL A 234 -9.47 -15.70 1.74
C VAL A 234 -9.83 -14.66 0.69
N LEU A 235 -8.81 -14.02 0.09
CA LEU A 235 -9.00 -13.07 -1.00
C LEU A 235 -9.19 -13.85 -2.32
N GLU A 236 -10.11 -13.36 -3.14
CA GLU A 236 -10.29 -13.87 -4.51
C GLU A 236 -9.01 -13.65 -5.34
N GLU A 237 -8.80 -14.46 -6.37
CA GLU A 237 -7.57 -14.45 -7.19
C GLU A 237 -7.30 -13.08 -7.83
N ASN A 238 -8.35 -12.33 -8.14
CA ASN A 238 -8.31 -10.98 -8.74
C ASN A 238 -8.70 -9.88 -7.75
N ALA A 239 -8.59 -10.12 -6.43
CA ALA A 239 -8.93 -9.14 -5.42
C ALA A 239 -8.18 -7.81 -5.63
N GLY A 240 -8.96 -6.73 -5.76
CA GLY A 240 -8.46 -5.36 -5.88
C GLY A 240 -8.09 -4.72 -4.54
N ALA A 241 -7.68 -3.46 -4.59
CA ALA A 241 -7.25 -2.71 -3.41
C ALA A 241 -8.37 -2.55 -2.37
N GLU A 242 -9.63 -2.43 -2.81
CA GLU A 242 -10.80 -2.29 -1.93
C GLU A 242 -11.07 -3.57 -1.13
N ALA A 243 -10.90 -4.74 -1.75
CA ALA A 243 -11.05 -6.03 -1.06
C ALA A 243 -9.94 -6.23 -0.01
N ILE A 244 -8.70 -5.81 -0.33
CA ILE A 244 -7.59 -5.78 0.62
C ILE A 244 -7.89 -4.83 1.77
N ALA A 245 -8.37 -3.62 1.49
CA ALA A 245 -8.71 -2.63 2.50
C ALA A 245 -9.87 -3.07 3.41
N ALA A 246 -10.83 -3.84 2.88
CA ALA A 246 -11.94 -4.40 3.66
C ALA A 246 -11.47 -5.37 4.76
N ALA A 247 -10.31 -6.01 4.58
CA ALA A 247 -9.67 -6.83 5.61
C ALA A 247 -9.02 -6.00 6.74
N LYS A 248 -9.01 -4.67 6.61
CA LYS A 248 -8.45 -3.70 7.58
C LYS A 248 -7.01 -4.04 8.03
N PRO A 249 -6.06 -4.21 7.08
CA PRO A 249 -4.66 -4.44 7.42
C PRO A 249 -4.00 -3.22 8.06
N ASP A 250 -3.02 -3.50 8.92
CA ASP A 250 -2.01 -2.52 9.34
C ASP A 250 -0.79 -2.55 8.41
N CYS A 251 -0.63 -3.62 7.61
CA CYS A 251 0.40 -3.79 6.60
C CYS A 251 -0.07 -4.76 5.51
N VAL A 252 0.26 -4.46 4.25
CA VAL A 252 0.08 -5.37 3.11
C VAL A 252 1.46 -5.80 2.63
N ILE A 253 1.67 -7.10 2.48
CA ILE A 253 2.94 -7.66 1.96
C ILE A 253 2.67 -8.33 0.62
N MET A 254 3.48 -7.98 -0.39
CA MET A 254 3.37 -8.56 -1.74
C MET A 254 4.72 -8.54 -2.46
N LYS A 255 4.83 -9.26 -3.59
CA LYS A 255 6.02 -9.14 -4.44
C LYS A 255 6.13 -7.80 -5.14
N SER A 256 7.35 -7.31 -5.36
CA SER A 256 7.60 -6.04 -6.06
C SER A 256 7.03 -6.01 -7.49
N ILE A 257 6.91 -7.16 -8.15
CA ILE A 257 6.24 -7.30 -9.45
C ILE A 257 4.77 -6.82 -9.45
N ASN A 258 4.15 -6.73 -8.27
CA ASN A 258 2.79 -6.25 -8.08
C ASN A 258 2.72 -4.75 -7.76
N ALA A 259 3.85 -4.04 -7.67
CA ALA A 259 3.89 -2.66 -7.20
C ALA A 259 3.02 -1.73 -8.03
N THR A 260 3.07 -1.82 -9.36
CA THR A 260 2.24 -0.98 -10.24
C THR A 260 0.80 -1.45 -10.29
N SER A 261 0.57 -2.77 -10.42
CA SER A 261 -0.77 -3.32 -10.71
C SER A 261 -1.69 -3.40 -9.50
N LEU A 262 -1.13 -3.53 -8.29
CA LEU A 262 -1.90 -3.72 -7.06
C LEU A 262 -1.39 -2.84 -5.92
N GLY A 263 -0.07 -2.72 -5.78
CA GLY A 263 0.57 -1.97 -4.70
C GLY A 263 0.20 -0.48 -4.71
N ALA A 264 0.37 0.21 -5.83
CA ALA A 264 0.04 1.63 -5.97
C ALA A 264 -1.44 1.94 -5.69
N PRO A 265 -2.42 1.15 -6.20
CA PRO A 265 -3.81 1.26 -5.76
C PRO A 265 -4.03 1.09 -4.24
N VAL A 266 -3.34 0.13 -3.60
CA VAL A 266 -3.43 -0.09 -2.14
C VAL A 266 -2.83 1.09 -1.36
N GLU A 267 -1.69 1.62 -1.80
CA GLU A 267 -1.05 2.79 -1.17
C GLU A 267 -1.90 4.06 -1.32
N ALA A 268 -2.63 4.22 -2.43
CA ALA A 268 -3.56 5.33 -2.63
C ALA A 268 -4.73 5.31 -1.62
N LEU A 269 -5.02 4.16 -0.99
CA LEU A 269 -5.97 4.04 0.11
C LEU A 269 -5.35 4.33 1.49
N GLY A 270 -4.07 4.72 1.54
CA GLY A 270 -3.35 5.04 2.77
C GLY A 270 -2.85 3.82 3.54
N LEU A 271 -2.84 2.63 2.93
CA LEU A 271 -2.37 1.40 3.56
C LEU A 271 -0.85 1.23 3.34
N PRO A 272 -0.07 0.91 4.39
CA PRO A 272 1.34 0.60 4.23
C PRO A 272 1.54 -0.68 3.41
N VAL A 273 2.40 -0.61 2.38
CA VAL A 273 2.79 -1.77 1.56
C VAL A 273 4.28 -2.04 1.73
N VAL A 274 4.63 -3.30 1.97
CA VAL A 274 6.02 -3.79 2.02
C VAL A 274 6.23 -4.77 0.88
N TYR A 275 7.23 -4.50 0.04
CA TYR A 275 7.61 -5.41 -1.04
C TYR A 275 8.74 -6.36 -0.62
N LEU A 276 8.59 -7.64 -0.94
CA LEU A 276 9.61 -8.70 -0.76
C LEU A 276 9.70 -9.50 -2.06
N ASP A 277 10.87 -10.00 -2.45
CA ASP A 277 11.05 -10.71 -3.71
C ASP A 277 11.34 -12.20 -3.53
N PHE A 278 12.28 -12.54 -2.64
CA PHE A 278 12.74 -13.91 -2.41
C PHE A 278 13.12 -14.67 -3.70
N GLU A 279 13.65 -14.03 -4.76
CA GLU A 279 13.86 -14.72 -6.05
C GLU A 279 15.20 -15.46 -6.17
N ASN A 280 16.16 -15.16 -5.31
CA ASN A 280 17.51 -15.74 -5.32
C ASN A 280 18.15 -15.72 -3.91
N PRO A 281 19.27 -16.44 -3.67
CA PRO A 281 19.88 -16.52 -2.34
C PRO A 281 20.19 -15.18 -1.68
N ASP A 282 20.69 -14.19 -2.42
CA ASP A 282 21.00 -12.86 -1.86
C ASP A 282 19.72 -12.11 -1.46
N GLN A 283 18.68 -12.20 -2.28
CA GLN A 283 17.37 -11.63 -1.96
C GLN A 283 16.72 -12.33 -0.76
N TYR A 284 16.92 -13.64 -0.60
CA TYR A 284 16.49 -14.35 0.61
C TYR A 284 17.13 -13.73 1.86
N GLN A 285 18.44 -13.48 1.86
CA GLN A 285 19.12 -12.85 3.00
C GLN A 285 18.57 -11.44 3.30
N ARG A 286 18.38 -10.63 2.25
CA ARG A 286 17.82 -9.27 2.35
C ARG A 286 16.38 -9.28 2.89
N ASP A 287 15.53 -10.13 2.35
CA ASP A 287 14.10 -10.13 2.63
C ASP A 287 13.80 -10.77 4.00
N LEU A 288 14.58 -11.76 4.43
CA LEU A 288 14.56 -12.26 5.82
C LEU A 288 14.94 -11.17 6.82
N LYS A 289 15.97 -10.38 6.53
CA LYS A 289 16.34 -9.23 7.37
C LYS A 289 15.19 -8.21 7.44
N THR A 290 14.55 -7.94 6.31
CA THR A 290 13.39 -7.04 6.23
C THR A 290 12.23 -7.54 7.09
N LEU A 291 11.92 -8.84 7.04
CA LEU A 291 10.92 -9.47 7.91
C LEU A 291 11.31 -9.38 9.39
N GLY A 292 12.57 -9.65 9.73
CA GLY A 292 13.09 -9.51 11.10
C GLY A 292 12.95 -8.09 11.65
N GLN A 293 13.15 -7.07 10.82
CA GLN A 293 12.92 -5.68 11.21
C GLN A 293 11.41 -5.37 11.31
N LEU A 294 10.60 -5.81 10.34
CA LEU A 294 9.16 -5.55 10.32
C LEU A 294 8.44 -6.12 11.56
N PHE A 295 8.76 -7.36 11.92
CA PHE A 295 8.16 -8.06 13.05
C PHE A 295 8.97 -7.93 14.35
N GLN A 296 10.02 -7.09 14.36
CA GLN A 296 10.90 -6.83 15.50
C GLN A 296 11.48 -8.12 16.12
N ASN A 297 11.88 -9.05 15.25
CA ASN A 297 12.53 -10.30 15.61
C ASN A 297 13.78 -10.56 14.75
N PRO A 298 14.85 -9.74 14.92
CA PRO A 298 16.09 -9.90 14.17
C PRO A 298 16.79 -11.24 14.47
N ASP A 299 16.60 -11.81 15.66
CA ASP A 299 17.21 -13.09 16.05
C ASP A 299 16.61 -14.25 15.26
N ARG A 300 15.27 -14.28 15.06
CA ARG A 300 14.65 -15.28 14.20
C ARG A 300 15.10 -15.10 12.75
N ALA A 301 15.16 -13.87 12.26
CA ALA A 301 15.67 -13.61 10.90
C ALA A 301 17.10 -14.14 10.73
N ALA A 302 17.99 -13.87 11.71
CA ALA A 302 19.35 -14.39 11.71
C ALA A 302 19.38 -15.92 11.75
N LYS A 303 18.56 -16.57 12.60
CA LYS A 303 18.48 -18.04 12.66
C LYS A 303 18.06 -18.64 11.31
N VAL A 304 17.03 -18.10 10.68
CA VAL A 304 16.53 -18.59 9.38
C VAL A 304 17.57 -18.32 8.28
N ALA A 305 18.18 -17.14 8.25
CA ALA A 305 19.26 -16.78 7.33
C ALA A 305 20.46 -17.72 7.44
N THR A 306 20.90 -18.02 8.68
CA THR A 306 21.98 -18.98 8.95
C THR A 306 21.63 -20.39 8.51
N TYR A 307 20.38 -20.84 8.68
CA TYR A 307 19.94 -22.13 8.15
C TYR A 307 20.18 -22.20 6.63
N TYR A 308 19.67 -21.23 5.86
CA TYR A 308 19.89 -21.20 4.40
C TYR A 308 21.37 -21.14 4.03
N GLN A 309 22.14 -20.27 4.68
CA GLN A 309 23.57 -20.13 4.42
C GLN A 309 24.33 -21.44 4.71
N SER A 310 24.02 -22.12 5.83
CA SER A 310 24.66 -23.39 6.17
C SER A 310 24.43 -24.47 5.11
N LYS A 311 23.22 -24.54 4.53
CA LYS A 311 22.90 -25.51 3.48
C LYS A 311 23.58 -25.20 2.16
N LEU A 312 23.71 -23.91 1.85
CA LEU A 312 24.51 -23.43 0.71
C LEU A 312 26.00 -23.77 0.90
N ASP A 313 26.54 -23.52 2.10
CA ASP A 313 27.95 -23.77 2.44
C ASP A 313 28.30 -25.25 2.43
N GLU A 314 27.42 -26.12 2.94
CA GLU A 314 27.56 -27.58 2.90
C GLU A 314 27.81 -28.07 1.46
N VAL A 315 27.01 -27.61 0.50
CA VAL A 315 27.12 -27.97 -0.91
C VAL A 315 28.35 -27.35 -1.56
N THR A 316 28.50 -26.03 -1.46
CA THR A 316 29.57 -25.30 -2.16
C THR A 316 30.96 -25.66 -1.65
N LYS A 317 31.13 -25.90 -0.35
CA LYS A 317 32.39 -26.38 0.23
C LYS A 317 32.77 -27.76 -0.31
N THR A 318 31.81 -28.68 -0.41
CA THR A 318 32.04 -30.03 -0.93
C THR A 318 32.45 -30.00 -2.40
N LEU A 319 31.88 -29.07 -3.18
CA LEU A 319 32.13 -28.93 -4.61
C LEU A 319 33.30 -27.97 -4.94
N SER A 320 33.92 -27.34 -3.94
CA SER A 320 34.97 -26.33 -4.13
C SER A 320 36.20 -26.83 -4.89
N THR A 321 36.45 -28.15 -4.88
CA THR A 321 37.56 -28.79 -5.59
C THR A 321 37.18 -29.34 -6.96
N LEU A 322 35.92 -29.20 -7.38
CA LEU A 322 35.44 -29.67 -8.67
C LEU A 322 36.01 -28.80 -9.79
N LYS A 323 36.73 -29.42 -10.72
CA LYS A 323 37.26 -28.72 -11.91
C LYS A 323 36.14 -28.47 -12.92
N GLU A 324 36.29 -27.41 -13.72
CA GLU A 324 35.29 -27.01 -14.71
C GLU A 324 34.98 -28.11 -15.73
N ASP A 325 36.01 -28.81 -16.21
CA ASP A 325 35.91 -29.92 -17.16
C ASP A 325 35.27 -31.20 -16.57
N ARG A 326 34.95 -31.18 -15.28
CA ARG A 326 34.29 -32.28 -14.56
C ARG A 326 32.84 -31.97 -14.19
N LYS A 327 32.34 -30.76 -14.47
CA LYS A 327 30.95 -30.40 -14.24
C LYS A 327 30.04 -31.16 -15.21
N PRO A 328 29.05 -31.93 -14.73
CA PRO A 328 28.14 -32.63 -15.61
C PRO A 328 27.24 -31.66 -16.37
N ARG A 329 27.03 -31.96 -17.65
CA ARG A 329 26.06 -31.23 -18.49
C ARG A 329 24.64 -31.52 -18.02
N ALA A 330 23.95 -30.52 -17.50
CA ALA A 330 22.63 -30.65 -16.93
C ALA A 330 21.60 -29.83 -17.71
N LEU A 331 20.37 -30.32 -17.81
CA LEU A 331 19.22 -29.63 -18.36
C LEU A 331 18.09 -29.59 -17.32
N VAL A 332 17.59 -28.40 -17.01
CA VAL A 332 16.30 -28.23 -16.32
C VAL A 332 15.23 -27.97 -17.35
N LEU A 333 14.13 -28.72 -17.28
CA LEU A 333 13.09 -28.69 -18.27
C LEU A 333 11.71 -28.62 -17.63
N TYR A 334 11.00 -27.52 -17.83
CA TYR A 334 9.60 -27.40 -17.45
C TYR A 334 8.71 -28.07 -18.50
N TYR A 335 8.10 -29.19 -18.09
CA TYR A 335 7.04 -29.88 -18.80
C TYR A 335 5.69 -29.22 -18.50
N SER A 336 5.01 -28.83 -19.57
CA SER A 336 3.62 -28.36 -19.51
C SER A 336 2.80 -29.09 -20.56
N GLU A 337 1.61 -29.53 -20.19
CA GLU A 337 0.65 -30.16 -21.10
C GLU A 337 -0.67 -29.39 -21.02
N LYS A 338 -1.14 -28.87 -22.16
CA LYS A 338 -2.44 -28.21 -22.26
C LYS A 338 -3.20 -28.78 -23.45
N GLU A 339 -4.40 -29.29 -23.21
CA GLU A 339 -5.27 -29.86 -24.25
C GLU A 339 -4.56 -30.96 -25.08
N GLY A 340 -3.73 -31.78 -24.43
CA GLY A 340 -2.93 -32.84 -25.05
C GLY A 340 -1.68 -32.35 -25.81
N ALA A 341 -1.46 -31.05 -25.92
CA ALA A 341 -0.25 -30.48 -26.49
C ALA A 341 0.84 -30.34 -25.41
N VAL A 342 1.94 -31.07 -25.59
CA VAL A 342 3.12 -31.00 -24.72
C VAL A 342 4.04 -29.86 -25.15
N SER A 343 4.54 -29.09 -24.19
CA SER A 343 5.54 -28.05 -24.38
C SER A 343 6.63 -28.17 -23.33
N PHE A 344 7.88 -28.05 -23.80
CA PHE A 344 9.08 -28.05 -22.99
C PHE A 344 9.66 -26.65 -22.94
N ASN A 345 10.09 -26.20 -21.75
CA ASN A 345 10.64 -24.86 -21.58
C ASN A 345 11.87 -24.88 -20.66
N VAL A 346 12.80 -23.96 -20.90
CA VAL A 346 14.00 -23.77 -20.07
C VAL A 346 13.94 -22.42 -19.32
N PRO A 347 14.48 -22.35 -18.09
CA PRO A 347 14.41 -21.14 -17.27
C PRO A 347 15.44 -20.09 -17.72
N PRO A 348 15.21 -18.80 -17.43
CA PRO A 348 16.23 -17.75 -17.52
C PRO A 348 17.47 -18.01 -16.66
N LEU A 349 18.59 -17.36 -17.00
CA LEU A 349 19.86 -17.53 -16.27
C LEU A 349 19.83 -17.01 -14.84
N GLY A 350 19.08 -15.93 -14.59
CA GLY A 350 18.97 -15.31 -13.27
C GLY A 350 17.93 -15.94 -12.35
N TRP A 351 17.23 -16.99 -12.78
CA TRP A 351 16.18 -17.63 -12.00
C TRP A 351 16.72 -18.75 -11.10
N MET A 352 15.99 -19.00 -10.01
CA MET A 352 16.36 -19.99 -8.98
C MET A 352 16.70 -21.36 -9.56
N GLN A 353 16.00 -21.83 -10.59
CA GLN A 353 16.27 -23.12 -11.25
C GLN A 353 17.69 -23.20 -11.82
N THR A 354 18.12 -22.15 -12.53
CA THR A 354 19.47 -22.10 -13.11
C THR A 354 20.52 -21.91 -12.02
N ILE A 355 20.22 -21.08 -11.02
CA ILE A 355 21.09 -20.88 -9.85
C ILE A 355 21.34 -22.21 -9.14
N ILE A 356 20.28 -22.99 -8.87
CA ILE A 356 20.39 -24.32 -8.24
C ILE A 356 21.34 -25.22 -9.02
N VAL A 357 21.20 -25.31 -10.35
CA VAL A 357 22.07 -26.18 -11.18
C VAL A 357 23.53 -25.73 -11.12
N LYS A 358 23.80 -24.44 -11.27
CA LYS A 358 25.16 -23.90 -11.22
C LYS A 358 25.79 -24.11 -9.84
N THR A 359 25.06 -23.79 -8.78
CA THR A 359 25.52 -23.95 -7.38
C THR A 359 25.70 -25.42 -7.02
N ALA A 360 24.90 -26.33 -7.59
CA ALA A 360 25.06 -27.77 -7.48
C ALA A 360 26.23 -28.33 -8.33
N GLY A 361 27.04 -27.48 -8.96
CA GLY A 361 28.21 -27.88 -9.75
C GLY A 361 27.87 -28.52 -11.10
N GLY A 362 26.70 -28.24 -11.66
CA GLY A 362 26.34 -28.63 -13.02
C GLY A 362 26.62 -27.51 -14.04
N GLU A 363 26.77 -27.90 -15.31
CA GLU A 363 26.83 -27.00 -16.46
C GLU A 363 25.43 -26.90 -17.11
N PRO A 364 24.72 -25.76 -17.02
CA PRO A 364 23.42 -25.60 -17.67
C PRO A 364 23.56 -25.57 -19.20
N VAL A 365 23.09 -26.60 -19.90
CA VAL A 365 23.27 -26.69 -21.35
C VAL A 365 22.48 -25.65 -22.17
N TRP A 366 21.55 -24.95 -21.53
CA TRP A 366 20.71 -23.92 -22.15
C TRP A 366 21.24 -22.49 -21.93
N GLU A 367 22.46 -22.34 -21.42
CA GLU A 367 22.99 -21.05 -20.97
C GLU A 367 22.92 -19.95 -22.04
N ASP A 368 23.28 -20.28 -23.29
CA ASP A 368 23.25 -19.35 -24.42
C ASP A 368 21.85 -19.14 -25.03
N SER A 369 20.84 -19.85 -24.53
CA SER A 369 19.55 -20.03 -25.23
C SER A 369 18.39 -19.27 -24.62
N ASN A 370 18.55 -18.71 -23.42
CA ASN A 370 17.49 -17.93 -22.77
C ASN A 370 18.00 -16.64 -22.10
N PRO A 371 18.32 -15.58 -22.88
CA PRO A 371 18.57 -14.25 -22.33
C PRO A 371 17.30 -13.53 -21.87
N SER A 372 16.12 -14.16 -22.01
CA SER A 372 14.83 -13.54 -21.71
C SER A 372 14.53 -13.47 -20.20
N LYS A 373 13.43 -12.80 -19.84
CA LYS A 373 12.93 -12.71 -18.46
C LYS A 373 11.90 -13.79 -18.11
N GLY A 374 11.68 -14.79 -18.95
CA GLY A 374 10.68 -15.84 -18.74
C GLY A 374 11.08 -17.20 -19.29
N TRP A 375 10.20 -18.18 -19.12
CA TRP A 375 10.35 -19.52 -19.70
C TRP A 375 10.48 -19.43 -21.23
N THR A 376 11.51 -20.08 -21.79
CA THR A 376 11.70 -20.15 -23.24
C THR A 376 11.40 -21.55 -23.74
N LYS A 377 10.51 -21.64 -24.73
CA LYS A 377 10.10 -22.91 -25.35
C LYS A 377 11.25 -23.52 -26.15
N VAL A 378 11.42 -24.83 -26.01
CA VAL A 378 12.41 -25.64 -26.73
C VAL A 378 11.73 -26.87 -27.34
N ASN A 379 12.36 -27.46 -28.36
CA ASN A 379 11.92 -28.71 -28.98
C ASN A 379 12.89 -29.86 -28.66
N LEU A 380 12.53 -31.08 -29.04
CA LEU A 380 13.33 -32.25 -28.75
C LEU A 380 14.65 -32.25 -29.54
N GLU A 381 14.68 -31.69 -30.74
CA GLU A 381 15.88 -31.54 -31.55
C GLU A 381 16.92 -30.66 -30.84
N GLN A 382 16.48 -29.55 -30.24
CA GLN A 382 17.35 -28.67 -29.45
C GLN A 382 17.84 -29.37 -28.18
N ILE A 383 16.96 -30.09 -27.48
CA ILE A 383 17.32 -30.88 -26.29
C ILE A 383 18.37 -31.93 -26.65
N ALA A 384 18.21 -32.61 -27.79
CA ALA A 384 19.17 -33.59 -28.29
C ALA A 384 20.50 -32.95 -28.70
N ALA A 385 20.46 -31.79 -29.35
CA ALA A 385 21.66 -31.04 -29.77
C ALA A 385 22.51 -30.57 -28.58
N TRP A 386 21.88 -30.25 -27.45
CA TRP A 386 22.58 -29.92 -26.21
C TRP A 386 23.29 -31.11 -25.55
N ASP A 387 22.92 -32.34 -25.91
CA ASP A 387 23.46 -33.59 -25.36
C ASP A 387 23.63 -33.57 -23.83
N PRO A 388 22.54 -33.34 -23.05
CA PRO A 388 22.63 -33.31 -21.59
C PRO A 388 22.94 -34.70 -21.03
N GLU A 389 23.80 -34.74 -20.02
CA GLU A 389 24.09 -35.95 -19.24
C GLU A 389 23.05 -36.21 -18.16
N TYR A 390 22.45 -35.13 -17.64
CA TYR A 390 21.41 -35.13 -16.63
C TYR A 390 20.25 -34.27 -17.07
N ILE A 391 19.02 -34.75 -16.89
CA ILE A 391 17.80 -33.97 -17.14
C ILE A 391 16.93 -33.98 -15.88
N PHE A 392 16.57 -32.79 -15.42
CA PHE A 392 15.65 -32.56 -14.30
C PHE A 392 14.33 -31.98 -14.84
N VAL A 393 13.26 -32.78 -14.77
CA VAL A 393 11.94 -32.44 -15.29
C VAL A 393 11.08 -31.80 -14.21
N ILE A 394 10.63 -30.59 -14.43
CA ILE A 394 9.66 -29.89 -13.58
C ILE A 394 8.27 -30.10 -14.16
N ALA A 395 7.30 -30.45 -13.31
CA ALA A 395 5.89 -30.56 -13.68
C ALA A 395 5.00 -29.99 -12.57
N TYR A 396 4.59 -28.72 -12.71
CA TYR A 396 3.81 -28.03 -11.68
C TYR A 396 2.35 -28.50 -11.59
N PHE A 397 1.78 -28.95 -12.72
CA PHE A 397 0.35 -29.27 -12.83
C PHE A 397 0.09 -30.75 -13.15
N ASN A 398 1.13 -31.58 -13.16
CA ASN A 398 1.06 -33.01 -13.42
C ASN A 398 1.92 -33.78 -12.40
N PRO A 399 1.59 -35.03 -12.05
CA PRO A 399 2.47 -35.86 -11.25
C PRO A 399 3.81 -36.05 -11.96
N VAL A 400 4.89 -35.55 -11.36
CA VAL A 400 6.20 -35.50 -12.02
C VAL A 400 6.76 -36.90 -12.35
N ASP A 401 6.51 -37.88 -11.48
CA ASP A 401 6.98 -39.26 -11.69
C ASP A 401 6.26 -39.94 -12.87
N ASP A 402 4.98 -39.63 -13.08
CA ASP A 402 4.22 -40.11 -14.25
C ASP A 402 4.74 -39.46 -15.54
N VAL A 403 5.02 -38.15 -15.51
CA VAL A 403 5.62 -37.43 -16.64
C VAL A 403 6.96 -38.06 -17.01
N VAL A 404 7.84 -38.27 -16.05
CA VAL A 404 9.15 -38.90 -16.28
C VAL A 404 9.01 -40.31 -16.83
N SER A 405 8.06 -41.10 -16.30
CA SER A 405 7.79 -42.45 -16.80
C SER A 405 7.34 -42.44 -18.27
N LYS A 406 6.46 -41.52 -18.65
CA LYS A 406 6.04 -41.32 -20.05
C LYS A 406 7.23 -40.95 -20.94
N LEU A 407 8.06 -39.99 -20.52
CA LEU A 407 9.24 -39.58 -21.29
C LEU A 407 10.28 -40.70 -21.42
N LYS A 408 10.47 -41.54 -20.40
CA LYS A 408 11.36 -42.72 -20.50
C LYS A 408 10.83 -43.78 -21.48
N ALA A 409 9.52 -43.88 -21.64
CA ALA A 409 8.88 -44.81 -22.56
C ALA A 409 8.86 -44.31 -24.01
N ASP A 410 9.07 -43.01 -24.24
CA ASP A 410 9.04 -42.39 -25.57
C ASP A 410 10.29 -42.76 -26.40
N PRO A 411 10.14 -43.39 -27.58
CA PRO A 411 11.28 -43.78 -28.43
C PRO A 411 12.18 -42.62 -28.85
N GLN A 412 11.65 -41.40 -28.97
CA GLN A 412 12.46 -40.24 -29.34
C GLN A 412 13.37 -39.82 -28.17
N TRP A 413 12.89 -39.96 -26.94
CA TRP A 413 13.64 -39.65 -25.72
C TRP A 413 14.67 -40.74 -25.35
N GLN A 414 14.38 -42.01 -25.66
CA GLN A 414 15.30 -43.13 -25.42
C GLN A 414 16.66 -42.97 -26.10
N ASN A 415 16.77 -42.10 -27.11
CA ASN A 415 18.04 -41.81 -27.77
C ASN A 415 18.96 -40.87 -26.98
N LEU A 416 18.42 -40.08 -26.04
CA LEU A 416 19.17 -39.11 -25.24
C LEU A 416 20.13 -39.79 -24.27
N LYS A 417 21.34 -39.23 -24.13
CA LYS A 417 22.38 -39.72 -23.22
C LYS A 417 21.91 -39.82 -21.77
N ALA A 418 21.18 -38.81 -21.29
CA ALA A 418 20.57 -38.82 -19.97
C ALA A 418 19.61 -40.01 -19.77
N VAL A 419 18.76 -40.33 -20.75
CA VAL A 419 17.78 -41.44 -20.64
C VAL A 419 18.50 -42.79 -20.65
N LYS A 420 19.44 -43.00 -21.57
CA LYS A 420 20.27 -44.21 -21.63
C LYS A 420 21.06 -44.45 -20.34
N GLY A 421 21.52 -43.38 -19.70
CA GLY A 421 22.23 -43.43 -18.42
C GLY A 421 21.34 -43.50 -17.18
N ASN A 422 20.01 -43.60 -17.33
CA ASN A 422 19.02 -43.50 -16.23
C ASN A 422 19.15 -42.22 -15.39
N ARG A 423 19.49 -41.11 -16.05
CA ARG A 423 19.70 -39.76 -15.51
C ARG A 423 18.64 -38.75 -15.95
N LEU A 424 17.46 -39.25 -16.31
CA LEU A 424 16.23 -38.47 -16.45
C LEU A 424 15.44 -38.57 -15.14
N PHE A 425 15.38 -37.46 -14.40
CA PHE A 425 14.78 -37.38 -13.07
C PHE A 425 13.63 -36.37 -13.06
N GLY A 426 12.58 -36.68 -12.31
CA GLY A 426 11.62 -35.66 -11.89
C GLY A 426 12.28 -34.76 -10.87
N PHE A 427 12.07 -33.45 -10.96
CA PHE A 427 12.58 -32.51 -9.96
C PHE A 427 11.91 -32.82 -8.61
N ALA A 428 12.72 -32.89 -7.56
CA ALA A 428 12.24 -33.20 -6.22
C ALA A 428 11.17 -32.23 -5.75
N ARG A 429 10.16 -32.77 -5.07
CA ARG A 429 9.03 -32.01 -4.57
C ARG A 429 8.43 -32.62 -3.32
N ASP A 430 7.64 -31.80 -2.65
CA ASP A 430 6.62 -32.23 -1.68
C ASP A 430 5.26 -31.60 -2.07
N VAL A 431 4.70 -30.74 -1.22
CA VAL A 431 3.58 -29.85 -1.51
C VAL A 431 3.89 -29.02 -2.77
N TYR A 432 5.09 -28.45 -2.84
CA TYR A 432 5.57 -27.69 -4.00
C TYR A 432 6.86 -28.27 -4.57
N SER A 433 7.16 -27.91 -5.82
CA SER A 433 8.41 -28.26 -6.47
C SER A 433 9.57 -27.45 -5.87
N TRP A 434 10.68 -28.12 -5.54
CA TRP A 434 11.83 -27.53 -4.85
C TRP A 434 12.75 -26.70 -5.75
N ASP A 435 12.42 -26.54 -7.03
CA ASP A 435 13.17 -25.73 -8.00
C ASP A 435 12.85 -24.23 -7.93
N GLN A 436 11.74 -23.90 -7.26
CA GLN A 436 11.20 -22.55 -7.22
C GLN A 436 11.85 -21.70 -6.14
N PRO A 437 11.75 -20.35 -6.25
CA PRO A 437 12.11 -19.41 -5.19
C PRO A 437 11.16 -19.45 -3.98
N ASP A 438 10.68 -20.65 -3.62
CA ASP A 438 10.03 -20.97 -2.35
C ASP A 438 11.08 -21.39 -1.30
N THR A 439 10.72 -21.34 -0.03
CA THR A 439 11.53 -21.76 1.13
C THR A 439 12.24 -23.10 0.97
N ARG A 440 11.72 -24.02 0.15
CA ARG A 440 12.32 -25.34 -0.10
C ARG A 440 13.52 -25.32 -1.05
N TRP A 441 13.91 -24.19 -1.63
CA TRP A 441 14.96 -24.13 -2.66
C TRP A 441 16.30 -24.76 -2.23
N VAL A 442 16.64 -24.71 -0.93
CA VAL A 442 17.86 -25.38 -0.41
C VAL A 442 17.76 -26.90 -0.40
N LEU A 443 16.55 -27.47 -0.22
CA LEU A 443 16.35 -28.91 -0.41
C LEU A 443 16.55 -29.28 -1.88
N GLY A 444 16.05 -28.46 -2.80
CA GLY A 444 16.29 -28.59 -4.23
C GLY A 444 17.77 -28.54 -4.61
N LEU A 445 18.52 -27.60 -3.99
CA LEU A 445 19.98 -27.50 -4.16
C LEU A 445 20.71 -28.75 -3.69
N GLN A 446 20.45 -29.21 -2.46
CA GLN A 446 21.09 -30.41 -1.92
C GLN A 446 20.75 -31.65 -2.76
N TRP A 447 19.49 -31.79 -3.17
CA TRP A 447 19.05 -32.87 -4.06
C TRP A 447 19.76 -32.84 -5.40
N ALA A 448 19.80 -31.69 -6.08
CA ALA A 448 20.45 -31.54 -7.38
C ALA A 448 21.94 -31.87 -7.28
N ALA A 449 22.61 -31.39 -6.23
CA ALA A 449 24.03 -31.65 -6.00
C ALA A 449 24.30 -33.15 -5.75
N ALA A 450 23.45 -33.83 -4.97
CA ALA A 450 23.53 -35.27 -4.74
C ALA A 450 23.30 -36.09 -6.03
N LYS A 451 22.41 -35.65 -6.92
CA LYS A 451 22.18 -36.32 -8.22
C LYS A 451 23.32 -36.10 -9.20
N LEU A 452 23.88 -34.89 -9.26
CA LEU A 452 24.98 -34.55 -10.18
C LEU A 452 26.30 -35.18 -9.74
N HIS A 453 26.55 -35.27 -8.43
CA HIS A 453 27.83 -35.68 -7.85
C HIS A 453 27.68 -36.78 -6.78
N PRO A 454 27.15 -37.97 -7.12
CA PRO A 454 26.93 -39.05 -6.14
C PRO A 454 28.23 -39.52 -5.47
N ASP A 455 29.39 -39.36 -6.13
CA ASP A 455 30.69 -39.72 -5.58
C ASP A 455 31.23 -38.69 -4.56
N LEU A 456 30.82 -37.43 -4.67
CA LEU A 456 31.26 -36.36 -3.76
C LEU A 456 30.25 -36.15 -2.62
N ILE A 457 28.96 -36.27 -2.90
CA ILE A 457 27.87 -36.09 -1.94
C ILE A 457 27.29 -37.47 -1.61
N LYS A 458 28.04 -38.21 -0.79
CA LYS A 458 27.68 -39.58 -0.39
C LYS A 458 26.64 -39.58 0.71
N GLY A 459 25.62 -40.41 0.57
CA GLY A 459 24.67 -40.71 1.65
C GLY A 459 23.77 -39.56 2.07
N TRP A 460 23.56 -38.57 1.18
CA TRP A 460 22.55 -37.54 1.45
C TRP A 460 21.15 -38.16 1.52
N ASP A 461 20.54 -38.06 2.70
CA ASP A 461 19.21 -38.59 2.98
C ASP A 461 18.17 -37.47 2.86
N VAL A 462 17.37 -37.57 1.79
CA VAL A 462 16.31 -36.61 1.48
C VAL A 462 15.20 -36.58 2.53
N THR A 463 14.86 -37.72 3.14
CA THR A 463 13.82 -37.78 4.17
C THR A 463 14.31 -37.07 5.42
N LYS A 464 15.56 -37.33 5.82
CA LYS A 464 16.18 -36.61 6.94
C LYS A 464 16.29 -35.11 6.67
N ALA A 465 16.80 -34.71 5.51
CA ALA A 465 16.95 -33.30 5.15
C ALA A 465 15.60 -32.57 5.15
N SER A 466 14.56 -33.23 4.60
CA SER A 466 13.20 -32.70 4.61
C SER A 466 12.63 -32.60 6.04
N LYS A 467 12.76 -33.63 6.88
CA LYS A 467 12.35 -33.56 8.30
C LYS A 467 13.02 -32.41 9.05
N ASP A 468 14.34 -32.28 8.92
CA ASP A 468 15.11 -31.20 9.57
C ASP A 468 14.63 -29.82 9.11
N PHE A 469 14.35 -29.65 7.82
CA PHE A 469 13.82 -28.41 7.25
C PHE A 469 12.48 -28.00 7.88
N TYR A 470 11.51 -28.91 7.92
CA TYR A 470 10.18 -28.62 8.47
C TYR A 470 10.22 -28.37 9.98
N LYS A 471 11.09 -29.08 10.69
CA LYS A 471 11.31 -28.86 12.12
C LYS A 471 11.95 -27.50 12.41
N GLU A 472 13.03 -27.13 11.73
CA GLU A 472 13.76 -25.88 12.02
C GLU A 472 13.04 -24.62 11.55
N LEU A 473 12.39 -24.69 10.38
CA LEU A 473 11.74 -23.52 9.78
C LEU A 473 10.28 -23.37 10.19
N TYR A 474 9.55 -24.46 10.39
CA TYR A 474 8.11 -24.43 10.67
C TYR A 474 7.72 -25.00 12.03
N GLY A 475 8.67 -25.52 12.82
CA GLY A 475 8.37 -26.12 14.12
C GLY A 475 7.50 -27.38 14.03
N MET A 476 7.46 -28.01 12.86
CA MET A 476 6.67 -29.23 12.62
C MET A 476 7.38 -30.44 13.23
N ASP A 477 6.68 -31.17 14.10
CA ASP A 477 7.21 -32.41 14.68
C ASP A 477 7.15 -33.59 13.70
N ASP A 478 7.84 -34.68 14.04
CA ASP A 478 7.93 -35.87 13.20
C ASP A 478 6.56 -36.51 12.92
N THR A 479 5.61 -36.44 13.86
CA THR A 479 4.27 -37.03 13.67
C THR A 479 3.46 -36.23 12.66
N ALA A 480 3.49 -34.90 12.77
CA ALA A 480 2.86 -34.01 11.80
C ALA A 480 3.52 -34.12 10.42
N TYR A 481 4.84 -34.24 10.37
CA TYR A 481 5.57 -34.44 9.12
C TYR A 481 5.21 -35.76 8.43
N ASP A 482 5.27 -36.88 9.16
CA ASP A 482 5.02 -38.21 8.60
C ASP A 482 3.57 -38.34 8.08
N LYS A 483 2.63 -37.62 8.70
CA LYS A 483 1.24 -37.55 8.28
C LYS A 483 1.03 -36.65 7.05
N ASN A 484 1.60 -35.44 7.05
CA ASN A 484 1.19 -34.38 6.13
C ASN A 484 2.17 -34.16 4.97
N ILE A 485 3.46 -34.43 5.15
CA ILE A 485 4.52 -34.09 4.19
C ILE A 485 5.14 -35.34 3.57
N ALA A 486 5.55 -36.32 4.36
CA ALA A 486 6.25 -37.52 3.87
C ALA A 486 5.50 -38.23 2.71
N PRO A 487 4.15 -38.37 2.72
CA PRO A 487 3.43 -39.00 1.62
C PRO A 487 3.51 -38.23 0.29
N LEU A 488 3.77 -36.92 0.35
CA LEU A 488 3.81 -36.02 -0.81
C LEU A 488 5.19 -35.97 -1.49
N LEU A 489 6.22 -36.58 -0.89
CA LEU A 489 7.55 -36.66 -1.48
C LEU A 489 7.51 -37.42 -2.83
N ALA A 490 7.95 -36.74 -3.89
CA ALA A 490 8.01 -37.24 -5.27
C ALA A 490 9.18 -36.60 -6.04
N GLY A 491 9.49 -37.08 -7.24
CA GLY A 491 10.59 -36.53 -8.06
C GLY A 491 11.95 -37.15 -7.71
N SER A 492 12.06 -38.48 -7.83
CA SER A 492 13.32 -39.21 -7.61
C SER A 492 13.95 -39.05 -6.21
N VAL A 493 13.09 -38.89 -5.20
CA VAL A 493 13.41 -38.79 -3.76
C VAL A 493 13.11 -40.09 -2.99
N LYS A 494 12.57 -41.10 -3.66
CA LYS A 494 12.29 -42.43 -3.10
C LYS A 494 13.22 -43.47 -3.70
#